data_AF-X1SGR9-F1
#
_entry.id   AF-X1SGR9-F1
#
_cell.length_a   1.000
_cell.length_b   1.000
_cell.length_c   1.000
_cell.angle_alpha   90.00
_cell.angle_beta   90.00
_cell.angle_gamma   90.00
#
_symmetry.space_group_name_H-M   'P 1'
#
loop_
_entity.id
_entity.type
_entity.pdbx_description
1 polymer ?
#
loop_
_entity_poly.entity_id
_entity_poly.type
_entity_poly.pdbx_seq_one_letter_code
_entity_poly.pdbx_strand_id
1 'polypeptide(L)' 'MVIKKSECKNGTKVAFEETNYYFKLTVGNKTWYWNRDTGEYDGISKSNVVS' A
#
# COMPACT_ATOMS: atom_id res chain seq x y z
N MET A 1 -7.59 -5.71 -11.67
CA MET A 1 -6.79 -4.88 -10.74
C MET A 1 -7.66 -3.73 -10.27
N VAL A 2 -7.95 -3.64 -8.98
CA VAL A 2 -8.74 -2.54 -8.40
C VAL A 2 -7.79 -1.58 -7.71
N ILE A 3 -7.91 -0.29 -8.02
CA ILE A 3 -7.09 0.76 -7.41
C ILE A 3 -8.02 1.79 -6.79
N LYS A 4 -7.92 1.99 -5.48
CA LYS A 4 -8.63 3.04 -4.74
C LYS A 4 -7.62 4.03 -4.19
N LYS A 5 -7.79 5.31 -4.52
CA LYS A 5 -6.92 6.40 -4.05
C LYS A 5 -7.72 7.34 -3.17
N SER A 6 -7.10 7.85 -2.11
CA SER A 6 -7.66 8.84 -1.20
C SER A 6 -6.56 9.78 -0.72
N GLU A 7 -6.94 10.99 -0.31
CA GLU A 7 -6.03 11.95 0.30
C GLU A 7 -6.55 12.31 1.69
N CYS A 8 -5.68 12.19 2.69
CA CYS A 8 -6.00 12.59 4.06
C CYS A 8 -6.02 14.12 4.18
N LYS A 9 -6.73 14.64 5.18
CA LYS A 9 -6.81 16.11 5.45
C LYS A 9 -5.45 16.79 5.67
N ASN A 10 -4.41 16.01 6.01
CA ASN A 10 -3.04 16.49 6.20
C ASN A 10 -2.19 16.38 4.91
N GLY A 11 -2.80 16.14 3.75
CA GLY A 11 -2.12 15.99 2.46
C GLY A 11 -1.45 14.62 2.24
N THR A 12 -1.56 13.68 3.19
CA THR A 12 -1.00 12.33 3.03
C THR A 12 -1.83 11.56 2.01
N LYS A 13 -1.18 11.07 0.95
CA LYS A 13 -1.81 10.25 -0.07
C LYS A 13 -1.90 8.79 0.39
N VAL A 14 -3.06 8.18 0.16
CA VAL A 14 -3.34 6.78 0.43
C VAL A 14 -3.74 6.10 -0.86
N ALA A 15 -3.12 4.96 -1.18
CA ALA A 15 -3.49 4.14 -2.31
C ALA A 15 -3.64 2.69 -1.86
N PHE A 16 -4.78 2.09 -2.16
CA PHE A 16 -5.04 0.67 -1.99
C PHE A 16 -5.14 0.01 -3.36
N GLU A 17 -4.36 -1.04 -3.56
CA GLU A 17 -4.30 -1.81 -4.79
C GLU A 17 -4.61 -3.28 -4.49
N GLU A 18 -5.57 -3.84 -5.22
CA GLU A 18 -5.91 -5.26 -5.17
C GLU A 18 -5.50 -5.93 -6.49
N THR A 19 -4.60 -6.90 -6.37
CA THR A 19 -4.09 -7.73 -7.47
C THR A 19 -4.58 -9.16 -7.32
N ASN A 20 -4.22 -10.06 -8.24
CA ASN A 20 -4.56 -11.47 -8.12
C ASN A 20 -3.78 -12.21 -7.04
N TYR A 21 -2.69 -11.63 -6.51
CA TYR A 21 -1.76 -12.32 -5.59
C TYR A 21 -1.64 -11.63 -4.23
N TYR A 22 -1.78 -10.30 -4.19
CA TYR A 22 -1.59 -9.51 -2.98
C TYR A 22 -2.53 -8.30 -2.91
N PHE A 23 -2.76 -7.85 -1.68
CA PHE A 23 -3.23 -6.51 -1.36
C PHE A 23 -2.03 -5.61 -1.08
N LYS A 24 -2.05 -4.39 -1.61
CA LYS A 24 -1.01 -3.38 -1.38
C LYS A 24 -1.64 -2.10 -0.86
N LEU A 25 -1.17 -1.62 0.29
CA LEU A 25 -1.54 -0.33 0.85
C LEU A 25 -0.32 0.57 0.81
N THR A 26 -0.46 1.76 0.24
CA THR A 26 0.56 2.81 0.29
C THR A 26 0.00 3.98 1.09
N VAL A 27 0.71 4.43 2.11
CA VAL A 27 0.38 5.61 2.91
C VAL A 27 1.62 6.50 2.95
N GLY A 28 1.56 7.64 2.27
CA GLY A 28 2.73 8.49 2.04
C GLY A 28 3.85 7.70 1.36
N ASN A 29 4.99 7.57 2.04
CA ASN A 29 6.19 6.90 1.52
C ASN A 29 6.36 5.44 2.02
N LYS A 30 5.36 4.92 2.72
CA LYS A 30 5.37 3.55 3.24
C LYS A 30 4.40 2.70 2.44
N THR A 31 4.81 1.47 2.15
CA THR A 31 3.96 0.49 1.48
C THR A 31 3.95 -0.81 2.26
N TRP A 32 2.76 -1.39 2.41
CA TRP A 32 2.51 -2.66 3.08
C TRP A 32 1.89 -3.64 2.08
N TYR A 33 2.23 -4.91 2.24
CA TYR A 33 1.74 -6.00 1.41
C TYR A 33 1.10 -7.09 2.27
N TRP A 34 0.01 -7.67 1.76
CA TRP A 34 -0.62 -8.85 2.32
C TRP A 34 -0.88 -9.87 1.22
N ASN A 35 -0.66 -11.14 1.50
CA ASN A 35 -1.08 -12.23 0.64
C ASN A 35 -2.60 -12.20 0.51
N ARG A 36 -3.11 -12.30 -0.73
CA ARG A 36 -4.56 -12.23 -0.97
C ARG A 36 -5.31 -13.44 -0.44
N ASP A 37 -4.72 -14.63 -0.57
CA ASP A 37 -5.37 -15.90 -0.28
C ASP A 37 -5.32 -16.21 1.23
N THR A 38 -4.19 -15.94 1.88
CA THR A 38 -4.01 -16.23 3.31
C THR A 38 -4.32 -15.03 4.22
N GLY A 39 -4.32 -13.81 3.66
CA GLY A 39 -4.42 -12.57 4.44
C GLY A 39 -3.17 -12.28 5.27
N GLU A 40 -2.12 -13.10 5.16
CA GLU A 40 -0.89 -12.93 5.92
C GLU A 40 -0.13 -11.69 5.45
N TYR A 41 0.41 -10.98 6.44
CA TYR A 41 1.21 -9.79 6.19
C TYR A 41 2.60 -10.18 5.68
N ASP A 42 2.94 -9.71 4.48
CA ASP A 42 4.14 -10.11 3.72
C ASP A 42 5.31 -9.13 3.93
N GLY A 43 5.05 -7.93 4.45
CA GLY A 43 6.10 -6.97 4.84
C GLY A 43 5.81 -5.50 4.50
N ILE A 44 6.74 -4.63 4.91
CA ILE A 44 6.77 -3.19 4.58
C ILE A 44 7.98 -2.92 3.69
N SER A 45 7.76 -2.33 2.51
CA SER A 45 8.83 -1.62 1.81
C SER A 45 8.82 -0.15 2.28
N LYS A 46 9.93 0.29 2.87
CA LYS A 46 10.20 1.73 3.03
C LYS A 46 10.78 2.19 1.70
N SER A 47 10.08 3.07 0.98
CA SER A 47 10.75 3.80 -0.10
C SER A 47 11.80 4.69 0.56
N ASN A 48 13.08 4.37 0.34
CA ASN A 48 14.17 5.28 0.68
C ASN A 48 13.95 6.55 -0.15
N VAL A 49 13.43 7.58 0.49
CA VAL A 49 13.53 8.94 -0.04
C VAL A 49 15.02 9.27 0.03
N VAL A 50 15.71 9.19 -1.11
CA VAL A 50 17.03 9.80 -1.25
C VAL A 50 16.78 11.30 -1.18
N SER A 51 17.25 11.89 -0.08
CA SER A 51 17.28 13.33 0.20
C SER A 51 18.17 14.08 -0.79
#